data_AF-A0AAD5RCZ7-F1
#
_entry.id   AF-A0AAD5RCZ7-F1
#
_cell.length_a   1.000
_cell.length_b   1.000
_cell.length_c   1.000
_cell.angle_alpha   90.00
_cell.angle_beta   90.00
_cell.angle_gamma   90.00
#
_symmetry.space_group_name_H-M   'P 1'
#
loop_
_entity.id
_entity.type
_entity.pdbx_description
1 polymer ?
#
loop_
_entity_poly.entity_id
_entity_poly.type
_entity_poly.pdbx_seq_one_letter_code
_entity_poly.pdbx_strand_id
1 'polypeptide(L)'
;MIAIAKAGGAYSEVQKALSVIDSFCSFLKSTELHWKAKQTLVSALSDLVESWQLDSVLEATKLVDALLTMAEQMIEQQRKSLATQNLGVISKLVHRKDSYAIQWSEISKKWETSEMLQGTELFKDLVALNMDVDSSP
;
A
#
# COMPACT_ATOMS: atom_id res chain seq x y z
N MET A 1 -5.95 7.82 -14.99
CA MET A 1 -5.36 7.04 -13.87
C MET A 1 -4.18 6.17 -14.29
N ILE A 2 -4.26 5.35 -15.35
CA ILE A 2 -3.10 4.63 -15.91
C ILE A 2 -1.93 5.58 -16.25
N ALA A 3 -2.23 6.81 -16.68
CA ALA A 3 -1.23 7.85 -16.94
C ALA A 3 -0.42 8.27 -15.69
N ILE A 4 -1.01 8.23 -14.49
CA ILE A 4 -0.31 8.60 -13.23
C ILE A 4 0.69 7.50 -12.86
N ALA A 5 0.31 6.22 -12.98
CA ALA A 5 1.23 5.10 -12.75
C ALA A 5 2.37 5.08 -13.78
N LYS A 6 2.06 5.28 -15.07
CA LYS A 6 3.07 5.37 -16.13
C LYS A 6 4.00 6.58 -15.99
N ALA A 7 3.48 7.73 -15.57
CA ALA A 7 4.30 8.91 -15.28
C ALA A 7 5.17 8.71 -14.03
N GLY A 8 4.63 8.01 -13.01
CA GLY A 8 5.37 7.64 -11.79
C GLY A 8 6.61 6.81 -12.07
N GLY A 9 6.49 5.78 -12.91
CA GLY A 9 7.63 4.93 -13.29
C GLY A 9 8.72 5.64 -14.12
N ALA A 10 8.45 6.85 -14.62
CA ALA A 10 9.45 7.70 -15.30
C ALA A 10 10.22 8.61 -14.33
N TYR A 11 9.80 8.68 -13.06
CA TYR A 11 10.47 9.46 -12.03
C TYR A 11 11.33 8.54 -11.16
N SER A 12 12.65 8.62 -11.33
CA SER A 12 13.62 7.97 -10.44
C SER A 12 13.99 8.87 -9.23
N GLU A 13 13.80 10.19 -9.37
CA GLU A 13 13.99 11.19 -8.32
C GLU A 13 12.91 11.10 -7.22
N VAL A 14 13.34 10.93 -5.97
CA VAL A 14 12.47 10.74 -4.80
C VAL A 14 11.39 11.80 -4.64
N GLN A 15 11.67 13.09 -4.88
CA GLN A 15 10.66 14.14 -4.69
C GLN A 15 9.46 13.99 -5.65
N LYS A 16 9.74 13.60 -6.90
CA LYS A 16 8.69 13.38 -7.90
C LYS A 16 7.96 12.06 -7.63
N ALA A 17 8.69 11.03 -7.18
CA ALA A 17 8.12 9.78 -6.71
C ALA A 17 7.14 9.97 -5.53
N LEU A 18 7.54 10.75 -4.52
CA LEU A 18 6.69 11.08 -3.37
C LEU A 18 5.41 11.81 -3.78
N SER A 19 5.50 12.79 -4.68
CA SER A 19 4.31 13.51 -5.18
C SER A 19 3.31 12.58 -5.89
N VAL A 20 3.82 11.58 -6.62
CA VAL A 20 2.98 10.55 -7.24
C VAL A 20 2.33 9.66 -6.17
N ILE A 21 3.09 9.23 -5.16
CA ILE A 21 2.55 8.46 -4.03
C ILE A 21 1.47 9.24 -3.27
N ASP A 22 1.66 10.53 -3.01
CA ASP A 22 0.67 11.38 -2.34
C ASP A 22 -0.64 11.47 -3.15
N SER A 23 -0.53 11.52 -4.49
CA SER A 23 -1.68 11.47 -5.38
C SER A 23 -2.41 10.12 -5.26
N PHE A 24 -1.69 9.00 -5.28
CA PHE A 24 -2.26 7.68 -5.03
C PHE A 24 -2.97 7.60 -3.69
N CYS A 25 -2.33 8.06 -2.61
CA CYS A 25 -2.91 8.06 -1.26
C CYS A 25 -4.23 8.82 -1.21
N SER A 26 -4.28 10.00 -1.83
CA SER A 26 -5.48 10.84 -1.89
C SER A 26 -6.64 10.13 -2.59
N PHE A 27 -6.37 9.45 -3.71
CA PHE A 27 -7.39 8.71 -4.44
C PHE A 27 -7.84 7.43 -3.73
N LEU A 28 -6.94 6.68 -3.10
CA LEU A 28 -7.27 5.46 -2.34
C LEU A 28 -8.21 5.77 -1.17
N LYS A 29 -7.94 6.87 -0.46
CA LYS A 29 -8.71 7.32 0.71
C LYS A 29 -10.04 8.01 0.36
N SER A 30 -10.22 8.47 -0.87
CA SER A 30 -11.44 9.17 -1.31
C SER A 30 -12.69 8.30 -1.17
N THR A 31 -13.72 8.80 -0.50
CA THR A 31 -15.04 8.14 -0.37
C THR A 31 -15.91 8.32 -1.61
N GLU A 32 -15.68 9.38 -2.38
CA GLU A 32 -16.43 9.72 -3.60
C GLU A 32 -16.07 8.83 -4.79
N LEU A 33 -14.90 8.19 -4.74
CA LEU A 33 -14.39 7.33 -5.81
C LEU A 33 -15.08 5.97 -5.79
N HIS A 34 -15.82 5.69 -6.86
CA HIS A 34 -16.44 4.39 -7.06
C HIS A 34 -15.40 3.26 -7.07
N TRP A 35 -15.74 2.12 -6.45
CA TRP A 35 -14.81 1.01 -6.21
C TRP A 35 -14.09 0.49 -7.47
N LYS A 36 -14.73 0.50 -8.65
CA LYS A 36 -14.08 0.08 -9.91
C LYS A 36 -12.90 0.98 -10.28
N ALA A 37 -13.05 2.28 -10.04
CA ALA A 37 -11.97 3.24 -10.27
C ALA A 37 -10.82 2.97 -9.29
N LYS A 38 -11.14 2.70 -8.02
CA LYS A 38 -10.14 2.29 -7.03
C LYS A 38 -9.45 0.96 -7.40
N GLN A 39 -10.18 -0.01 -7.95
CA GLN A 39 -9.61 -1.26 -8.45
C GLN A 39 -8.58 -1.02 -9.55
N THR A 40 -8.93 -0.22 -10.57
CA THR A 40 -7.98 0.15 -11.63
C THR A 40 -6.74 0.86 -11.07
N LEU A 41 -6.91 1.71 -10.06
CA LEU A 41 -5.82 2.39 -9.40
C LEU A 41 -4.88 1.41 -8.68
N VAL A 42 -5.44 0.48 -7.90
CA VAL A 42 -4.67 -0.54 -7.17
C VAL A 42 -3.93 -1.47 -8.12
N SER A 43 -4.54 -1.88 -9.24
CA SER A 43 -3.85 -2.68 -10.26
C SER A 43 -2.67 -1.91 -10.86
N ALA A 44 -2.86 -0.64 -11.22
CA ALA A 44 -1.79 0.18 -11.77
C ALA A 44 -0.68 0.45 -10.75
N LEU A 45 -1.03 0.60 -9.47
CA LEU A 45 -0.06 0.75 -8.38
C LEU A 45 0.72 -0.56 -8.16
N SER A 46 0.06 -1.71 -8.20
CA SER A 46 0.70 -3.03 -8.11
C SER A 46 1.82 -3.18 -9.15
N ASP A 47 1.54 -2.83 -10.40
CA ASP A 47 2.51 -2.93 -11.49
C ASP A 47 3.65 -1.92 -11.32
N LEU A 48 3.32 -0.71 -10.84
CA LEU A 48 4.31 0.33 -10.55
C LEU A 48 5.25 -0.13 -9.44
N VAL A 49 4.75 -0.52 -8.27
CA VAL A 49 5.62 -0.85 -7.12
C VAL A 49 6.57 -2.01 -7.39
N GLU A 50 6.19 -2.91 -8.31
CA GLU A 50 7.01 -4.03 -8.74
C GLU A 50 8.09 -3.62 -9.75
N SER A 51 7.79 -2.71 -10.67
CA SER A 51 8.71 -2.29 -11.74
C SER A 51 9.49 -1.01 -11.46
N TRP A 52 9.13 -0.26 -10.40
CA TRP A 52 9.73 1.04 -10.14
C TRP A 52 11.22 0.92 -9.79
N GLN A 53 12.05 1.65 -10.53
CA GLN A 53 13.46 1.82 -10.22
C GLN A 53 13.66 3.22 -9.63
N LEU A 54 13.93 3.25 -8.33
CA LEU A 54 14.13 4.46 -7.55
C LEU A 54 15.63 4.65 -7.31
N ASP A 55 16.10 5.88 -7.42
CA ASP A 55 17.53 6.20 -7.19
C ASP A 55 17.90 6.11 -5.70
N SER A 56 16.90 6.17 -4.82
CA SER A 56 17.06 5.91 -3.38
C SER A 56 15.77 5.40 -2.74
N VAL A 57 15.90 4.90 -1.52
CA VAL A 57 14.79 4.32 -0.75
C VAL A 57 13.66 5.34 -0.57
N LEU A 58 12.45 4.96 -0.98
CA LEU A 58 11.25 5.79 -0.87
C LEU A 58 10.48 5.48 0.42
N GLU A 59 10.10 6.53 1.15
CA GLU A 59 9.24 6.42 2.33
C GLU A 59 7.81 6.06 1.87
N ALA A 60 7.32 4.88 2.28
CA ALA A 60 6.06 4.30 1.80
C ALA A 60 5.00 4.11 2.90
N THR A 61 5.25 4.55 4.14
CA THR A 61 4.33 4.37 5.27
C THR A 61 2.94 4.93 4.99
N LYS A 62 2.85 6.13 4.42
CA LYS A 62 1.57 6.75 4.05
C LYS A 62 0.80 5.94 3.00
N LEU A 63 1.52 5.29 2.08
CA LEU A 63 0.92 4.44 1.06
C LEU A 63 0.34 3.17 1.67
N VAL A 64 1.08 2.52 2.56
CA VAL A 64 0.61 1.35 3.31
C VAL A 64 -0.65 1.71 4.10
N ASP A 65 -0.65 2.85 4.81
CA ASP A 65 -1.82 3.33 5.54
C ASP A 65 -3.04 3.56 4.62
N ALA A 66 -2.83 4.13 3.43
CA ALA A 66 -3.90 4.34 2.45
C ALA A 66 -4.46 3.03 1.90
N LEU A 67 -3.60 2.04 1.64
CA LEU A 67 -3.99 0.71 1.17
C LEU A 67 -4.78 -0.05 2.23
N LEU A 68 -4.38 0.02 3.51
CA LEU A 68 -5.12 -0.59 4.62
C LEU A 68 -6.49 0.08 4.83
N THR A 69 -6.54 1.42 4.77
CA THR A 69 -7.80 2.16 4.81
C THR A 69 -8.75 1.72 3.70
N MET A 70 -8.23 1.61 2.47
CA MET A 70 -9.05 1.14 1.37
C MET A 70 -9.45 -0.33 1.55
N ALA A 71 -8.58 -1.20 2.05
CA ALA A 71 -8.89 -2.60 2.28
C ALA A 71 -10.05 -2.77 3.27
N GLU A 72 -10.04 -2.04 4.38
CA GLU A 72 -11.13 -2.02 5.36
C GLU A 72 -12.46 -1.56 4.74
N GLN A 73 -12.45 -0.42 4.03
CA GLN A 73 -13.64 0.06 3.30
C GLN A 73 -14.18 -0.97 2.31
N MET A 74 -13.29 -1.69 1.63
CA MET A 74 -13.70 -2.73 0.67
C MET A 74 -14.28 -3.96 1.37
N ILE A 75 -13.78 -4.33 2.56
CA ILE A 75 -14.37 -5.40 3.38
C ILE A 75 -15.79 -5.01 3.80
N GLU A 76 -15.98 -3.77 4.29
CA GLU A 76 -17.29 -3.24 4.69
C GLU A 76 -18.30 -3.27 3.52
N GLN A 77 -17.84 -2.95 2.31
CA GLN A 77 -18.64 -3.02 1.08
C GLN A 77 -18.78 -4.44 0.50
N GLN A 78 -18.36 -5.48 1.21
CA GLN A 78 -18.36 -6.89 0.77
C GLN A 78 -17.52 -7.17 -0.49
N ARG A 79 -16.48 -6.36 -0.74
CA ARG A 79 -15.55 -6.47 -1.88
C ARG A 79 -14.21 -7.08 -1.44
N LYS A 80 -14.27 -8.26 -0.82
CA LYS A 80 -13.09 -8.93 -0.23
C LYS A 80 -11.94 -9.13 -1.22
N SER A 81 -12.23 -9.46 -2.48
CA SER A 81 -11.18 -9.63 -3.51
C SER A 81 -10.36 -8.36 -3.73
N LEU A 82 -10.98 -7.19 -3.68
CA LEU A 82 -10.29 -5.92 -3.82
C LEU A 82 -9.52 -5.56 -2.55
N ALA A 83 -10.04 -5.89 -1.37
CA ALA A 83 -9.27 -5.78 -0.13
C ALA A 83 -7.98 -6.64 -0.19
N THR A 84 -8.10 -7.89 -0.63
CA THR A 84 -6.94 -8.79 -0.85
C THR A 84 -5.95 -8.20 -1.86
N GLN A 85 -6.40 -7.55 -2.93
CA GLN A 85 -5.51 -6.89 -3.88
C GLN A 85 -4.71 -5.75 -3.22
N ASN A 86 -5.32 -4.96 -2.33
CA ASN A 86 -4.60 -3.92 -1.56
C ASN A 86 -3.52 -4.54 -0.67
N LEU A 87 -3.85 -5.59 0.08
CA LEU A 87 -2.90 -6.32 0.92
C LEU A 87 -1.76 -6.94 0.08
N GLY A 88 -2.05 -7.40 -1.14
CA GLY A 88 -1.04 -7.88 -2.09
C GLY A 88 -0.05 -6.79 -2.50
N VAL A 89 -0.49 -5.55 -2.71
CA VAL A 89 0.41 -4.41 -2.98
C VAL A 89 1.31 -4.13 -1.77
N ILE A 90 0.76 -4.16 -0.56
CA ILE A 90 1.56 -3.99 0.67
C ILE A 90 2.63 -5.08 0.74
N SER A 91 2.27 -6.34 0.50
CA SER A 91 3.23 -7.44 0.47
C SER A 91 4.37 -7.18 -0.52
N LYS A 92 4.09 -6.70 -1.73
CA LYS A 92 5.15 -6.35 -2.71
C LYS A 92 6.09 -5.25 -2.20
N LEU A 93 5.56 -4.22 -1.54
CA LEU A 93 6.38 -3.16 -0.92
C LEU A 93 7.30 -3.74 0.17
N VAL A 94 6.75 -4.61 1.03
CA VAL A 94 7.50 -5.27 2.12
C VAL A 94 8.67 -6.11 1.59
N HIS A 95 8.48 -6.80 0.47
CA HIS A 95 9.52 -7.65 -0.12
C HIS A 95 10.63 -6.84 -0.82
N ARG A 96 10.37 -5.58 -1.18
CA ARG A 96 11.33 -4.67 -1.84
C ARG A 96 11.96 -3.67 -0.86
N LYS A 97 12.55 -4.16 0.23
CA LYS A 97 13.17 -3.35 1.31
C LYS A 97 14.33 -2.47 0.84
N ASP A 98 14.95 -2.82 -0.28
CA ASP A 98 15.98 -2.06 -0.98
C ASP A 98 15.44 -0.78 -1.64
N SER A 99 14.13 -0.75 -1.94
CA SER A 99 13.47 0.32 -2.67
C SER A 99 12.49 1.11 -1.80
N TYR A 100 11.93 0.49 -0.74
CA TYR A 100 10.90 1.11 0.11
C TYR A 100 11.21 0.96 1.60
N ALA A 101 11.03 2.07 2.33
CA ALA A 101 11.05 2.10 3.79
C ALA A 101 9.62 2.24 4.33
N ILE A 102 9.28 1.45 5.34
CA ILE A 102 7.96 1.45 5.99
C ILE A 102 8.15 1.49 7.51
N GLN A 103 7.51 2.46 8.17
CA GLN A 103 7.52 2.60 9.63
C GLN A 103 6.40 1.74 10.23
N TRP A 104 6.71 0.46 10.48
CA TRP A 104 5.72 -0.50 10.98
C TRP A 104 5.17 -0.16 12.35
N SER A 105 5.93 0.50 13.23
CA SER A 105 5.44 0.95 14.53
C SER A 105 4.25 1.91 14.41
N GLU A 106 4.24 2.77 13.40
CA GLU A 106 3.11 3.66 13.12
C GLU A 106 1.91 2.90 12.57
N ILE A 107 2.15 1.96 11.65
CA ILE A 107 1.11 1.10 11.05
C ILE A 107 0.45 0.23 12.11
N SER A 108 1.24 -0.49 12.90
CA SER A 108 0.80 -1.33 14.02
C SER A 108 -0.08 -0.56 14.98
N LYS A 109 0.40 0.59 15.48
CA LYS A 109 -0.35 1.41 16.44
C LYS A 109 -1.75 1.79 15.96
N LYS A 110 -1.93 1.98 14.65
CA LYS A 110 -3.22 2.37 14.07
C LYS A 110 -4.11 1.17 13.71
N TRP A 111 -3.52 0.11 13.16
CA TRP A 111 -4.28 -0.96 12.52
C TRP A 111 -4.39 -2.24 13.35
N GLU A 112 -3.61 -2.37 14.43
CA GLU A 112 -3.73 -3.49 15.37
C GLU A 112 -5.09 -3.53 16.07
N THR A 113 -5.86 -2.45 16.11
CA THR A 113 -7.21 -2.43 16.70
C THR A 113 -8.33 -2.64 15.68
N SER A 114 -8.03 -2.78 14.38
CA SER A 114 -9.05 -2.99 13.36
C SER A 114 -9.57 -4.42 13.36
N GLU A 115 -10.77 -4.64 13.91
CA GLU A 115 -11.43 -5.96 13.91
C GLU A 115 -11.67 -6.50 12.49
N MET A 116 -11.97 -5.61 11.53
CA MET A 116 -12.23 -6.00 10.15
C MET A 116 -10.98 -6.57 9.47
N LEU A 117 -9.83 -5.92 9.62
CA LEU A 117 -8.59 -6.36 9.01
C LEU A 117 -7.99 -7.56 9.74
N GLN A 118 -8.10 -7.62 11.08
CA GLN A 118 -7.72 -8.81 11.85
C GLN A 118 -8.49 -10.08 11.42
N GLY A 119 -9.69 -9.93 10.88
CA GLY A 119 -10.46 -11.02 10.28
C GLY A 119 -9.87 -11.58 8.98
N THR A 120 -8.85 -10.95 8.41
CA THR A 120 -8.19 -11.38 7.17
C THR A 120 -6.86 -12.07 7.47
N GLU A 121 -6.68 -13.31 6.99
CA GLU A 121 -5.43 -14.08 7.19
C GLU A 121 -4.22 -13.33 6.62
N LEU A 122 -4.38 -12.70 5.45
CA LEU A 122 -3.31 -11.94 4.79
C LEU A 122 -2.80 -10.73 5.62
N PHE A 123 -3.65 -10.10 6.43
CA PHE A 123 -3.20 -9.03 7.33
C PHE A 123 -2.37 -9.59 8.48
N LYS A 124 -2.73 -10.76 9.02
CA LYS A 124 -1.94 -11.44 10.06
C LYS A 124 -0.57 -11.84 9.52
N ASP A 125 -0.52 -12.37 8.30
CA ASP A 125 0.75 -12.71 7.64
C ASP A 125 1.62 -11.47 7.42
N LEU A 126 1.03 -10.35 6.99
CA LEU A 126 1.75 -9.08 6.84
C LEU A 126 2.32 -8.55 8.16
N VAL A 127 1.57 -8.65 9.24
CA VAL A 127 2.04 -8.25 10.57
C VAL A 127 3.17 -9.17 11.04
N ALA A 128 3.02 -10.49 10.87
CA ALA A 128 4.03 -11.48 11.24
C ALA A 128 5.36 -11.28 10.46
N LEU A 129 5.28 -11.06 9.14
CA LEU A 129 6.44 -10.80 8.27
C LEU A 129 7.27 -9.57 8.69
N ASN A 130 6.69 -8.67 9.48
CA ASN A 130 7.33 -7.43 9.92
C ASN A 130 7.65 -7.40 11.41
N MET A 131 6.94 -8.15 12.26
CA MET A 131 7.32 -8.37 13.66
C MET A 131 8.58 -9.24 13.80
N ASP A 132 8.89 -10.11 12.83
CA ASP A 132 10.15 -10.87 12.80
C ASP A 132 11.38 -10.03 12.38
N VAL A 133 11.20 -8.74 12.10
CA VAL A 133 12.33 -7.83 11.79
C VAL A 133 12.89 -7.17 13.05
N ASP A 134 12.12 -7.12 14.16
CA ASP A 134 12.57 -6.60 15.47
C ASP A 134 13.14 -7.71 16.39
N SER A 135 13.24 -8.95 15.91
CA SER A 135 13.74 -10.11 16.66
C SER A 135 15.12 -10.61 16.17
N SER A 136 16.03 -9.70 15.80
CA SER A 136 17.47 -10.02 15.79
C SER A 136 18.15 -9.46 17.04
N PRO A 137 18.88 -10.28 17.81
CA PRO A 137 19.62 -9.83 19.00
C PRO A 137 20.78 -8.88 18.68
#